data_AF-A0A7X5SDC3-F1
#
_entry.id   AF-A0A7X5SDC3-F1
#
_cell.length_a   1.000
_cell.length_b   1.000
_cell.length_c   1.000
_cell.angle_alpha   90.00
_cell.angle_beta   90.00
_cell.angle_gamma   90.00
#
_symmetry.space_group_name_H-M   'P 1'
#
loop_
_entity.id
_entity.type
_entity.pdbx_description
1 polymer ?
#
loop_
_entity_poly.entity_id
_entity_poly.type
_entity_poly.pdbx_seq_one_letter_code
_entity_poly.pdbx_strand_id
1 'polypeptide(L)' 'GLGLRQPNPPDEPRFVLAARSMVATGQWLLPHRGSELYAEKPPVFMWLQAASYELVPHWPVAFLLPSLLAALATLWL' A
#
# COMPACT_ATOMS: atom_id res chain seq x y z
N GLY A 1 -14.21 6.20 0.86
CA GLY A 1 -14.90 5.05 1.47
C GLY A 1 -13.91 4.29 2.31
N LEU A 2 -14.09 4.31 3.63
CA LEU A 2 -13.23 3.63 4.62
C LEU A 2 -13.43 2.11 4.53
N GLY A 3 -12.71 1.42 3.66
CA GLY A 3 -12.70 -0.04 3.54
C GLY A 3 -13.92 -0.66 2.87
N LEU A 4 -14.98 0.15 2.66
CA LEU A 4 -16.23 -0.27 2.03
C LEU A 4 -16.16 -0.37 0.49
N ARG A 5 -15.00 -0.09 -0.11
CA ARG A 5 -14.80 -0.17 -1.56
C ARG A 5 -13.47 -0.83 -1.89
N GLN A 6 -13.47 -1.56 -3.01
CA GLN A 6 -12.27 -2.04 -3.66
C GLN A 6 -11.42 -0.83 -4.12
N PRO A 7 -10.09 -0.98 -4.24
CA PRO A 7 -9.23 0.04 -4.83
C PRO A 7 -9.74 0.43 -6.22
N ASN A 8 -9.93 1.73 -6.47
CA ASN A 8 -10.48 2.23 -7.73
C ASN A 8 -9.38 2.37 -8.80
N PRO A 9 -9.53 1.76 -9.98
CA PRO A 9 -8.56 1.91 -11.07
C PRO A 9 -8.43 3.37 -11.52
N PRO A 10 -7.24 3.83 -11.97
CA PRO A 10 -6.00 3.07 -12.17
C PRO A 10 -4.95 3.25 -11.05
N ASP A 11 -5.15 4.16 -10.09
CA ASP A 11 -4.09 4.59 -9.15
C ASP A 11 -4.08 3.85 -7.81
N GLU A 12 -5.24 3.53 -7.23
CA GLU A 12 -5.28 2.83 -5.93
C GLU A 12 -4.85 1.35 -6.03
N PRO A 13 -5.21 0.58 -7.10
CA PRO A 13 -4.79 -0.81 -7.23
C PRO A 13 -3.30 -0.97 -7.46
N ARG A 14 -2.63 -0.05 -8.17
CA ARG A 14 -1.23 -0.27 -8.58
C ARG A 14 -0.28 -0.30 -7.39
N PHE A 15 -0.49 0.59 -6.41
CA PHE A 15 0.33 0.63 -5.18
C PHE A 15 0.04 -0.57 -4.29
N VAL A 16 -1.23 -0.95 -4.18
CA VAL A 16 -1.64 -2.13 -3.42
C VAL A 16 -1.09 -3.41 -4.04
N LEU A 17 -1.05 -3.52 -5.36
CA LEU A 17 -0.47 -4.67 -6.06
C LEU A 17 1.05 -4.75 -5.85
N ALA A 18 1.74 -3.61 -5.85
CA ALA A 18 3.17 -3.56 -5.52
C ALA A 18 3.42 -3.92 -4.05
N ALA A 19 2.67 -3.36 -3.10
CA ALA A 19 2.77 -3.72 -1.70
C ALA A 19 2.47 -5.23 -1.46
N ARG A 20 1.47 -5.78 -2.17
CA ARG A 20 1.15 -7.21 -2.15
C ARG A 20 2.30 -8.08 -2.62
N SER A 21 2.95 -7.70 -3.72
CA SER A 21 4.10 -8.45 -4.24
C SER A 21 5.28 -8.38 -3.28
N MET A 22 5.51 -7.25 -2.61
CA MET A 22 6.58 -7.09 -1.63
C MET A 22 6.38 -8.01 -0.42
N VAL A 23 5.16 -8.07 0.12
CA VAL A 23 4.81 -9.01 1.20
C VAL A 23 4.94 -10.47 0.74
N ALA A 24 4.46 -10.79 -0.46
CA ALA A 24 4.47 -12.18 -0.96
C ALA A 24 5.87 -12.70 -1.34
N THR A 25 6.75 -11.83 -1.82
CA THR A 25 8.10 -12.21 -2.32
C THR A 25 9.22 -11.92 -1.33
N GLY A 26 8.96 -11.10 -0.31
CA GLY A 26 10.01 -10.58 0.58
C GLY A 26 10.98 -9.61 -0.10
N GLN A 27 10.69 -9.14 -1.33
CA GLN A 27 11.53 -8.16 -2.03
C GLN A 27 11.04 -6.74 -1.73
N TRP A 28 11.65 -6.11 -0.73
CA TRP A 28 11.27 -4.76 -0.29
C TRP A 28 12.02 -3.66 -1.03
N LEU A 29 13.18 -3.95 -1.62
CA LEU A 29 14.01 -2.94 -2.26
C LEU A 29 13.47 -2.52 -3.63
N LEU A 30 13.01 -3.50 -4.41
CA LEU A 30 12.57 -3.33 -5.78
C LEU A 30 11.08 -3.71 -5.87
N PRO A 31 10.16 -2.73 -5.92
CA PRO A 31 8.74 -3.04 -6.04
C PRO A 31 8.44 -3.66 -7.41
N HIS A 32 7.58 -4.67 -7.42
CA HIS A 32 7.15 -5.36 -8.63
C HIS A 32 5.64 -5.29 -8.78
N ARG A 33 5.15 -5.20 -10.01
CA ARG A 33 3.73 -5.31 -10.33
C ARG A 33 3.55 -6.48 -11.30
N GLY A 34 3.15 -7.63 -10.75
CA GLY A 34 3.11 -8.87 -11.53
C GLY A 34 4.53 -9.26 -11.96
N SER A 35 4.78 -9.37 -13.27
CA SER A 35 6.09 -9.68 -13.85
C SER A 35 6.96 -8.45 -14.14
N GLU A 36 6.42 -7.23 -13.97
CA GLU A 36 7.12 -6.00 -14.32
C GLU A 36 7.74 -5.34 -13.09
N LEU A 37 8.95 -4.80 -13.26
CA LEU A 37 9.58 -3.95 -12.26
C LEU A 37 8.85 -2.61 -12.18
N TYR A 38 8.45 -2.20 -10.98
CA TYR A 38 7.72 -0.96 -10.71
C TYR A 38 8.62 0.11 -10.05
N ALA A 39 9.86 0.25 -10.52
CA ALA A 39 10.88 1.11 -9.91
C ALA A 39 10.80 2.60 -10.32
N GLU A 40 9.76 3.00 -11.05
CA GLU A 40 9.54 4.38 -11.48
C GLU A 40 9.20 5.35 -10.33
N LYS A 41 8.80 4.81 -9.16
CA LYS A 41 8.47 5.59 -7.96
C LYS A 41 9.23 5.07 -6.74
N PRO A 42 9.62 5.96 -5.80
CA PRO A 42 10.22 5.51 -4.55
C PRO A 42 9.26 4.59 -3.78
N PRO A 43 9.77 3.49 -3.17
CA PRO A 43 8.93 2.44 -2.58
C PRO A 43 8.29 2.81 -1.25
N VAL A 44 8.55 4.01 -0.72
CA VAL A 44 8.13 4.43 0.63
C VAL A 44 6.63 4.24 0.86
N PHE A 45 5.79 4.64 -0.09
CA PHE A 45 4.34 4.47 0.07
C PHE A 45 3.92 2.99 0.06
N MET A 46 4.59 2.16 -0.74
CA MET A 46 4.34 0.72 -0.79
C MET A 46 4.82 0.03 0.48
N TRP A 47 5.93 0.49 1.08
CA TRP A 47 6.40 0.03 2.39
C TRP A 47 5.38 0.31 3.48
N LEU A 48 4.81 1.52 3.51
CA LEU A 48 3.78 1.85 4.50
C LEU A 48 2.54 0.97 4.33
N GLN A 49 2.13 0.67 3.10
CA GLN A 49 1.02 -0.24 2.82
C GLN A 49 1.35 -1.69 3.19
N ALA A 50 2.55 -2.17 2.86
CA ALA A 50 3.01 -3.52 3.22
C ALA A 50 3.11 -3.69 4.74
N ALA A 51 3.71 -2.71 5.44
CA ALA A 51 3.79 -2.70 6.91
C ALA A 51 2.40 -2.62 7.55
N SER A 52 1.48 -1.85 6.97
CA SER A 52 0.08 -1.82 7.44
C SER A 52 -0.62 -3.17 7.28
N TYR A 53 -0.26 -3.93 6.25
CA TYR A 53 -0.78 -5.28 6.03
C TYR A 53 -0.20 -6.31 7.02
N GLU A 54 1.07 -6.19 7.40
CA GLU A 54 1.67 -7.02 8.45
C GLU A 54 0.96 -6.83 9.81
N LEU A 55 0.47 -5.61 10.10
CA LEU A 55 -0.30 -5.32 11.31
C LEU A 55 -1.77 -5.74 11.19
N VAL A 56 -2.38 -5.53 10.02
CA VAL A 56 -3.78 -5.85 9.74
C VAL A 56 -3.84 -6.61 8.41
N PRO A 57 -3.85 -7.96 8.43
CA PRO A 57 -3.77 -8.79 7.23
C PRO A 57 -5.11 -8.85 6.46
N HIS A 58 -5.70 -7.68 6.21
CA HIS A 58 -6.93 -7.48 5.47
C HIS A 58 -6.76 -6.30 4.51
N TRP A 59 -6.46 -6.61 3.24
CA TRP A 59 -6.10 -5.61 2.23
C TRP A 59 -7.03 -4.40 2.16
N PRO A 60 -8.37 -4.54 2.11
CA PRO A 60 -9.30 -3.39 2.05
C PRO A 60 -9.16 -2.38 3.18
N VAL A 61 -8.68 -2.80 4.35
CA VAL A 61 -8.41 -1.92 5.49
C VAL A 61 -6.94 -1.48 5.49
N ALA A 62 -6.02 -2.42 5.30
CA ALA A 62 -4.58 -2.19 5.36
C ALA A 62 -4.12 -1.06 4.42
N PHE A 63 -4.66 -0.98 3.20
CA PHE A 63 -4.24 0.03 2.22
C PHE A 63 -4.62 1.47 2.63
N LEU A 64 -5.59 1.62 3.54
CA LEU A 64 -6.12 2.91 3.99
C LEU A 64 -5.41 3.44 5.23
N LEU A 65 -4.82 2.55 6.03
CA LEU A 65 -4.19 2.89 7.30
C LEU A 65 -3.10 3.98 7.14
N PRO A 66 -2.19 3.95 6.15
CA PRO A 66 -1.18 4.99 6.00
C PRO A 66 -1.80 6.38 5.82
N SER A 67 -2.79 6.51 4.93
CA SER A 67 -3.43 7.78 4.63
C SER A 67 -4.32 8.26 5.77
N LEU A 68 -5.01 7.35 6.45
CA LEU A 68 -5.82 7.66 7.63
C LEU A 68 -4.96 8.21 8.76
N LEU A 69 -3.85 7.52 9.09
CA LEU A 69 -2.94 7.94 10.14
C LEU A 69 -2.28 9.29 9.82
N ALA A 70 -1.87 9.52 8.57
CA ALA A 70 -1.34 10.80 8.13
C ALA A 70 -2.37 11.93 8.28
N ALA A 71 -3.63 11.70 7.89
CA ALA A 71 -4.69 12.69 8.04
C ALA A 71 -4.99 13.02 9.51
N LEU A 72 -5.02 12.01 10.39
CA LEU A 72 -5.21 12.20 11.83
C LEU A 72 -4.03 12.96 12.46
N ALA A 73 -2.79 12.66 12.04
CA ALA A 73 -1.60 13.35 12.50
C ALA A 73 -1.61 14.84 12.10
N THR A 74 -2.03 15.15 10.88
CA THR A 74 -2.19 16.54 10.42
C THR A 74 -3.28 17.30 11.18
N LEU A 75 -4.38 16.64 11.57
CA LEU A 75 -5.44 17.28 12.37
C LEU A 75 -5.01 17.54 13.82
N TRP A 76 -4.11 16.71 14.34
CA TRP A 76 -3.58 16.84 15.69
C TRP A 76 -2.59 18.01 15.85
N LEU A 77 -1.86 18.35 14.79
CA LEU A 77 -0.88 19.43 14.73
C LEU A 77 -1.53 20.80 14.52
#